data_AF-A0A1F7RS14-F1
#
_entry.id   AF-A0A1F7RS14-F1
#
_cell.length_a   1.000
_cell.length_b   1.000
_cell.length_c   1.000
_cell.angle_alpha   90.00
_cell.angle_beta   90.00
_cell.angle_gamma   90.00
#
_symmetry.space_group_name_H-M   'P 1'
#
loop_
_entity.id
_entity.type
_entity.pdbx_description
1 polymer ?
#
loop_
_entity_poly.entity_id
_entity_poly.type
_entity_poly.pdbx_seq_one_letter_code
_entity_poly.pdbx_strand_id
1 'polypeptide(L)'
;MSNESSYEENKLSQLNRRSIRLKGFDYSHTGEYFITICVQNRLCLFGDVIEGQMVLNDAGCMIQTVWNELNQFYTGIKTDAFQIMPNHIHGIVNLVGAGPCACPCTHP
;
A
#
# COMPACT_ATOMS: atom_id res chain seq x y z
N MET A 1 8.15 -40.14 16.50
CA MET A 1 6.99 -39.24 16.27
C MET A 1 6.95 -38.08 17.28
N SER A 2 8.10 -37.49 17.63
CA SER A 2 8.17 -36.44 18.67
C SER A 2 8.96 -35.19 18.25
N ASN A 3 9.55 -35.16 17.06
CA ASN A 3 10.38 -34.04 16.61
C ASN A 3 9.65 -33.03 15.70
N GLU A 4 8.55 -33.40 15.02
CA GLU A 4 7.85 -32.46 14.11
C GLU A 4 7.07 -31.36 14.84
N SER A 5 6.43 -31.68 15.97
CA SER A 5 5.68 -30.69 16.79
C SER A 5 6.60 -29.58 17.32
N SER A 6 7.84 -29.93 17.68
CA SER A 6 8.81 -28.99 18.25
C SER A 6 9.42 -28.02 17.23
N TYR A 7 9.46 -28.42 15.95
CA TYR A 7 9.95 -27.57 14.86
C TYR A 7 8.94 -26.50 14.48
N GLU A 8 7.65 -26.84 14.44
CA GLU A 8 6.57 -25.88 14.16
C GLU A 8 6.35 -24.88 15.31
N GLU A 9 6.42 -25.33 16.57
CA GLU A 9 6.37 -24.42 17.75
C GLU A 9 7.56 -23.45 17.78
N ASN A 10 8.78 -23.89 17.43
CA ASN A 10 9.95 -23.02 17.38
C ASN A 10 9.90 -22.02 16.21
N LYS A 11 9.27 -22.39 15.08
CA LYS A 11 9.14 -21.50 13.91
C LYS A 11 8.18 -20.34 14.15
N LEU A 12 7.12 -20.57 14.92
CA LEU A 12 6.16 -19.53 15.32
C LEU A 12 6.75 -18.52 16.32
N SER A 13 7.68 -18.96 17.18
CA SER A 13 8.30 -18.12 18.21
C SER A 13 9.29 -17.04 17.69
N GLN A 14 9.70 -17.12 16.42
CA GLN A 14 10.74 -16.24 15.84
C GLN A 14 10.20 -15.13 14.93
N LEU A 15 8.89 -15.03 14.71
CA LEU A 15 8.28 -13.92 13.97
C LEU A 15 8.01 -12.73 14.90
N ASN A 16 9.06 -12.20 15.50
CA ASN A 16 8.97 -10.99 16.32
C ASN A 16 8.88 -9.77 15.39
N ARG A 17 7.71 -9.56 14.77
CA ARG A 17 7.41 -8.40 13.92
C ARG A 17 7.52 -7.14 14.78
N ARG A 18 8.68 -6.48 14.71
CA ARG A 18 8.87 -5.16 15.31
C ARG A 18 8.10 -4.13 14.49
N SER A 19 7.52 -3.15 15.18
CA SER A 19 6.91 -2.00 14.49
C SER A 19 7.98 -1.27 13.69
N ILE A 20 7.69 -1.02 12.41
CA ILE A 20 8.49 -0.14 11.55
C ILE A 20 8.25 1.34 11.86
N ARG A 21 7.22 1.66 12.65
CA ARG A 21 6.86 3.06 12.97
C ARG A 21 7.88 3.67 13.92
N LEU A 22 8.32 4.87 13.60
CA LEU A 22 9.18 5.66 14.48
C LEU A 22 8.43 5.98 15.78
N LYS A 23 9.02 5.61 16.91
CA LYS A 23 8.40 5.84 18.22
C LYS A 23 8.28 7.34 18.49
N GLY A 24 7.10 7.77 18.94
CA GLY A 24 6.80 9.17 19.25
C GLY A 24 6.50 10.06 18.05
N PHE A 25 6.54 9.51 16.82
CA PHE A 25 6.16 10.25 15.62
C PHE A 25 4.66 10.13 15.36
N ASP A 26 4.01 11.27 15.15
CA ASP A 26 2.59 11.34 14.79
C ASP A 26 2.44 11.47 13.28
N TYR A 27 2.02 10.36 12.66
CA TYR A 27 1.82 10.20 11.21
C TYR A 27 0.56 10.90 10.67
N SER A 28 -0.19 11.62 11.52
CA SER A 28 -1.27 12.49 11.07
C SER A 28 -0.78 13.88 10.63
N HIS A 29 0.47 14.23 10.95
CA HIS A 29 1.06 15.49 10.52
C HIS A 29 1.21 15.56 9.00
N THR A 30 1.15 16.80 8.51
CA THR A 30 1.48 17.13 7.14
C THR A 30 2.87 16.63 6.77
N GLY A 31 3.02 16.07 5.58
CA GLY A 31 4.27 15.51 5.11
C GLY A 31 4.07 14.45 4.02
N GLU A 32 5.19 13.95 3.51
CA GLU A 32 5.23 12.97 2.43
C GLU A 32 5.46 11.56 2.98
N TYR A 33 4.62 10.64 2.56
CA TYR A 33 4.63 9.26 3.03
C TYR A 33 4.77 8.33 1.84
N PHE A 34 5.85 7.55 1.84
CA PHE A 34 5.99 6.42 0.95
C PHE A 34 5.12 5.26 1.45
N ILE A 35 4.19 4.82 0.61
CA ILE A 35 3.30 3.70 0.90
C ILE A 35 3.57 2.55 -0.06
N THR A 36 3.40 1.33 0.46
CA THR A 36 3.38 0.11 -0.35
C THR A 36 2.16 -0.69 0.05
N ILE A 37 1.32 -1.03 -0.93
CA ILE A 37 0.13 -1.85 -0.72
C ILE A 37 0.31 -3.13 -1.53
N CYS A 38 0.40 -4.27 -0.83
CA CYS A 38 0.56 -5.57 -1.45
C CYS A 38 -0.79 -6.28 -1.58
N VAL A 39 -1.00 -6.98 -2.68
CA VAL A 39 -2.08 -7.95 -2.83
C VAL A 39 -1.93 -9.04 -1.78
N GLN A 40 -3.06 -9.53 -1.26
CA GLN A 40 -3.09 -10.68 -0.36
C GLN A 40 -2.33 -11.86 -0.97
N ASN A 41 -1.46 -12.49 -0.18
CA ASN A 41 -0.59 -13.58 -0.63
C ASN A 41 0.34 -13.24 -1.81
N ARG A 42 0.52 -11.94 -2.12
CA ARG A 42 1.36 -11.44 -3.23
C ARG A 42 0.98 -12.01 -4.60
N LEU A 43 -0.31 -12.28 -4.81
CA LEU A 43 -0.82 -12.72 -6.11
C LEU A 43 -0.65 -11.62 -7.17
N CYS A 44 -0.22 -11.99 -8.37
CA CYS A 44 -0.03 -11.09 -9.50
C CYS A 44 -1.37 -10.80 -10.18
N LEU A 45 -2.17 -9.90 -9.59
CA LEU A 45 -3.52 -9.60 -10.05
C LEU A 45 -3.64 -8.32 -10.89
N PHE A 46 -2.58 -7.51 -10.99
CA PHE A 46 -2.64 -6.19 -11.63
C PHE A 46 -2.11 -6.18 -13.08
N GLY A 47 -1.63 -7.33 -13.57
CA GLY A 47 -1.01 -7.49 -14.88
C GLY A 47 0.32 -8.20 -14.78
N ASP A 48 1.13 -8.08 -15.83
CA ASP A 48 2.41 -8.79 -15.98
C ASP A 48 3.53 -7.84 -16.40
N VAL A 49 4.78 -8.27 -16.20
CA VAL A 49 5.96 -7.57 -16.72
C VAL A 49 6.39 -8.26 -18.01
N ILE A 50 6.29 -7.56 -19.14
CA ILE A 50 6.75 -8.03 -20.45
C ILE A 50 7.91 -7.15 -20.87
N GLU A 51 9.08 -7.74 -21.14
CA GLU A 51 10.30 -7.01 -21.54
C GLU A 51 10.71 -5.89 -20.58
N GLY A 52 10.50 -6.11 -19.27
CA GLY A 52 10.82 -5.13 -18.23
C GLY A 52 9.81 -3.98 -18.10
N GLN A 53 8.73 -3.99 -18.87
CA GLN A 53 7.64 -3.00 -18.79
C GLN A 53 6.40 -3.62 -18.17
N MET A 54 5.71 -2.83 -17.35
CA MET A 54 4.44 -3.23 -16.76
C MET A 54 3.32 -3.13 -17.81
N VAL A 55 2.65 -4.25 -18.04
CA VAL A 55 1.44 -4.34 -18.87
C VAL A 55 0.26 -4.57 -17.94
N LEU A 56 -0.58 -3.55 -17.78
CA LEU A 56 -1.73 -3.59 -16.88
C LEU A 56 -2.86 -4.43 -17.48
N ASN A 57 -3.54 -5.19 -16.63
CA ASN A 57 -4.86 -5.74 -16.92
C ASN A 57 -5.96 -4.80 -16.39
N ASP A 58 -7.23 -5.22 -16.48
CA ASP A 58 -8.37 -4.40 -16.02
C ASP A 58 -8.26 -3.95 -14.55
N ALA A 59 -7.77 -4.82 -13.66
CA ALA A 59 -7.58 -4.48 -12.26
C ALA A 59 -6.44 -3.47 -12.06
N GLY A 60 -5.34 -3.61 -12.80
CA GLY A 60 -4.24 -2.63 -12.82
C GLY A 60 -4.71 -1.27 -13.35
N CYS A 61 -5.49 -1.25 -14.42
CA CYS A 61 -6.08 -0.03 -14.98
C CYS A 61 -7.03 0.64 -13.99
N MET A 62 -7.89 -0.12 -13.31
CA MET A 62 -8.76 0.40 -12.25
C MET A 62 -7.96 1.09 -11.15
N ILE A 63 -6.87 0.48 -10.68
CA ILE A 63 -6.01 1.07 -9.66
C ILE A 63 -5.36 2.38 -10.16
N GLN A 64 -4.89 2.41 -11.39
CA GLN A 64 -4.33 3.61 -12.01
C GLN A 64 -5.34 4.76 -12.04
N THR A 65 -6.59 4.47 -12.43
CA THR A 65 -7.69 5.45 -12.43
C THR A 65 -7.96 5.97 -11.04
N VAL A 66 -8.16 5.08 -10.06
CA VAL A 66 -8.41 5.47 -8.67
C VAL A 66 -7.29 6.35 -8.12
N TRP A 67 -6.02 5.99 -8.39
CA TRP A 67 -4.88 6.80 -7.96
C TRP A 67 -4.89 8.21 -8.53
N ASN A 68 -5.22 8.35 -9.83
CA ASN A 68 -5.30 9.64 -10.51
C ASN A 68 -6.46 10.51 -9.99
N GLU A 69 -7.52 9.88 -9.50
CA GLU A 69 -8.70 10.56 -8.98
C GLU A 69 -8.62 10.85 -7.47
N LEU A 70 -7.64 10.31 -6.75
CA LEU A 70 -7.51 10.46 -5.29
C LEU A 70 -7.63 11.91 -4.82
N ASN A 71 -6.95 12.84 -5.49
CA ASN A 71 -6.94 14.25 -5.11
C ASN A 71 -8.30 14.95 -5.34
N GLN A 72 -9.17 14.37 -6.16
CA GLN A 72 -10.54 14.88 -6.40
C GLN A 72 -11.48 14.51 -5.26
N PHE A 73 -11.28 13.33 -4.66
CA PHE A 73 -12.10 12.82 -3.56
C PHE A 73 -11.63 13.28 -2.18
N TYR A 74 -10.34 13.60 -2.05
CA TYR A 74 -9.71 13.93 -0.77
C TYR A 74 -8.88 15.22 -0.90
N THR A 75 -9.45 16.34 -0.47
CA THR A 75 -8.79 17.66 -0.56
C THR A 75 -7.59 17.83 0.36
N GLY A 76 -7.47 17.01 1.40
CA GLY A 76 -6.36 17.01 2.35
C GLY A 76 -5.13 16.20 1.90
N ILE A 77 -5.20 15.55 0.73
CA ILE A 77 -4.10 14.76 0.18
C ILE A 77 -3.67 15.27 -1.19
N LYS A 78 -2.39 15.09 -1.49
CA LYS A 78 -1.84 15.14 -2.84
C LYS A 78 -1.12 13.82 -3.11
N THR A 79 -1.05 13.44 -4.38
CA THR A 79 -0.29 12.28 -4.84
C THR A 79 0.90 12.73 -5.69
N ASP A 80 2.00 12.00 -5.57
CA ASP A 80 3.21 12.18 -6.40
C ASP A 80 3.57 10.82 -7.04
N ALA A 81 4.85 10.48 -7.14
CA ALA A 81 5.37 9.28 -7.78
C ALA A 81 4.58 8.02 -7.39
N PHE A 82 4.22 7.24 -8.40
CA PHE A 82 3.37 6.08 -8.28
C PHE A 82 3.78 5.00 -9.27
N GLN A 83 3.82 3.75 -8.83
CA GLN A 83 4.17 2.60 -9.66
C GLN A 83 3.30 1.41 -9.29
N ILE A 84 2.69 0.81 -10.30
CA ILE A 84 1.99 -0.48 -10.18
C ILE A 84 2.96 -1.59 -10.57
N MET A 85 3.07 -2.61 -9.73
CA MET A 85 3.73 -3.89 -10.02
C MET A 85 2.68 -4.99 -10.03
N PRO A 86 2.95 -6.21 -10.54
CA PRO A 86 1.91 -7.23 -10.71
C PRO A 86 1.12 -7.55 -9.45
N ASN A 87 1.76 -7.49 -8.28
CA ASN A 87 1.19 -7.89 -6.99
C ASN A 87 1.24 -6.80 -5.90
N HIS A 88 1.66 -5.57 -6.22
CA HIS A 88 1.70 -4.48 -5.26
C HIS A 88 1.74 -3.13 -5.97
N ILE A 89 1.48 -2.07 -5.22
CA ILE A 89 1.71 -0.70 -5.66
C ILE A 89 2.64 0.02 -4.71
N HIS A 90 3.41 0.96 -5.25
CA HIS A 90 4.19 1.94 -4.53
C HIS A 90 3.65 3.33 -4.84
N GLY A 91 3.60 4.20 -3.85
CA GLY A 91 3.15 5.57 -4.05
C GLY A 91 3.65 6.53 -3.00
N ILE A 92 3.73 7.80 -3.35
CA ILE A 92 3.97 8.90 -2.41
C ILE A 92 2.66 9.65 -2.22
N VAL A 93 2.22 9.73 -0.97
CA VAL A 93 1.05 10.52 -0.55
C VAL A 93 1.53 11.67 0.32
N ASN A 94 1.15 12.89 -0.04
CA ASN A 94 1.44 14.10 0.71
C ASN A 94 0.19 14.56 1.46
N LEU A 95 0.26 14.63 2.79
CA LEU A 95 -0.79 15.21 3.62
C LEU A 95 -0.55 16.72 3.72
N VAL A 96 -1.51 17.54 3.23
CA VAL A 96 -1.32 18.99 3.06
C VAL A 96 -2.18 19.89 3.97
N GLY A 97 -3.07 19.32 4.79
CA GLY A 97 -3.86 20.08 5.77
C GLY A 97 -5.23 19.48 6.07
N ALA A 98 -5.64 19.57 7.34
CA ALA A 98 -6.76 18.87 7.98
C ALA A 98 -6.62 17.33 7.97
N GLY A 99 -6.94 16.69 9.09
CA GLY A 99 -6.88 15.23 9.20
C GLY A 99 -7.69 14.59 8.07
N PRO A 100 -7.16 13.57 7.37
CA PRO A 100 -7.82 13.02 6.20
C PRO A 100 -9.21 12.52 6.62
N CYS A 101 -10.26 13.12 6.06
CA CYS A 101 -11.59 12.56 6.15
C CYS A 101 -11.54 11.18 5.49
N ALA A 102 -11.80 10.12 6.26
CA ALA A 102 -11.85 8.76 5.72
C ALA A 102 -13.03 8.53 4.76
N CYS A 103 -13.95 9.50 4.68
CA CYS A 103 -15.03 9.58 3.73
C CYS A 103 -14.62 10.47 2.54
N PRO A 104 -14.75 9.99 1.29
CA PRO A 104 -14.68 10.84 0.10
C PRO A 104 -15.64 12.02 0.29
N CYS A 105 -15.23 13.23 -0.08
CA CYS A 105 -16.18 14.32 -0.22
C CYS A 105 -17.21 13.91 -1.29
N THR A 106 -18.48 13.75 -0.92
CA THR A 106 -19.55 13.55 -1.88
C THR A 106 -19.62 14.79 -2.76
N HIS A 107 -19.17 14.70 -4.01
CA HIS A 107 -19.49 15.74 -4.98
C HIS A 107 -21.01 15.67 -5.25
N PRO A 108 -21.69 16.83 -5.38
CA PRO A 108 -23.10 16.88 -5.76
C PRO A 108 -23.35 16.32 -7.17
#